data_AF-A0A285Q0F8-F1
#
_entry.id   AF-A0A285Q0F8-F1
#
_cell.length_a   1.000
_cell.length_b   1.000
_cell.length_c   1.000
_cell.angle_alpha   90.00
_cell.angle_beta   90.00
_cell.angle_gamma   90.00
#
_symmetry.space_group_name_H-M   'P 1'
#
loop_
_entity.id
_entity.type
_entity.pdbx_description
1 polymer ?
#
loop_
_entity_poly.entity_id
_entity_poly.type
_entity_poly.pdbx_seq_one_letter_code
_entity_poly.pdbx_strand_id
1 'polypeptide(L)'
;MEELMPEIEPDELAYKIDDKYFAIQRTEEGYDYTFYALDYDEIDGGAYDNPDISMRQAMEDILEDEDMSLENAVPVDYEDLMAEVEEAGERQMRLAQLLKNCPPSIFEDYDRERAVDTCEGIAMQFTKSKGYLTVQATEEGYFYIFYDSDLHEIHSNDYDDPKVSVQKATYEILKSERMDDMECIKVDYKEFEAMTIQHSKDLLQAGELRATSEIGRDEVALNGLSRAEVKRGVLYHAQGILEEMGLENEVELLAARVHGSRSREELYRNDSDLDVVLSYRGNIREDSFFNELNAHGIAMAGIKVDINPIAEERITLAEYMKESDAYLDQQEIKKLAADLDNFSYEYDTYEYKDTVENREEQVEKITEDILNQKTGYLKDWLVEVSEESDIDSDVITARSLLSRLENAETLSIFTRQPEQEQPEATITFYVAECMEFPVMGEYHNNLTLEEAIKIYESIPADRLHGGKGIGFDLQDGDKDYSGEYELMCWDRVDRELIDMIPHYKESPLVQKAINDMEKYLNEKHGKVQEAEQTVEVKQEVSEAPVKKESVSVEPNQTQKKEPVKGEKGELKKSVLQSLKEFQARAKAQEQKNKEAEKTKAHKKGDVEL
;
A
#
# COMPACT_ATOMS: atom_id res chain seq x y z
N MET A 1 51.67 64.42 41.86
CA MET A 1 50.39 64.00 42.44
C MET A 1 49.68 63.34 41.30
N GLU A 2 49.78 62.02 41.26
CA GLU A 2 49.08 61.18 40.31
C GLU A 2 47.66 61.12 40.87
N GLU A 3 46.73 61.85 40.26
CA GLU A 3 45.30 61.74 40.59
C GLU A 3 44.89 60.31 40.26
N LEU A 4 44.73 59.49 41.30
CA LEU A 4 44.01 58.23 41.18
C LEU A 4 42.62 58.58 40.63
N MET A 5 42.36 58.15 39.40
CA MET A 5 41.00 58.08 38.89
C MET A 5 40.20 57.25 39.90
N PRO A 6 39.04 57.72 40.40
CA PRO A 6 38.19 56.89 41.22
C PRO A 6 37.85 55.63 40.42
N GLU A 7 38.06 54.45 41.00
CA GLU A 7 37.48 53.21 40.49
C GLU A 7 35.98 53.48 40.38
N ILE A 8 35.49 53.60 39.15
CA ILE A 8 34.07 53.76 38.88
C ILE A 8 33.45 52.45 39.33
N GLU A 9 32.62 52.51 40.38
CA GLU A 9 31.83 51.35 40.78
C GLU A 9 31.03 50.89 39.55
N PRO A 10 31.11 49.60 39.19
CA PRO A 10 30.35 49.08 38.07
C PRO A 10 28.86 49.32 38.30
N ASP A 11 28.15 49.72 37.25
CA ASP A 11 26.71 50.01 37.33
C ASP A 11 25.88 48.72 37.43
N GLU A 12 26.48 47.56 37.18
CA GLU A 12 25.85 46.24 37.26
C GLU A 12 26.87 45.14 37.60
N LEU A 13 26.40 44.11 38.30
CA LEU A 13 27.21 42.96 38.70
C LEU A 13 26.35 41.69 38.72
N ALA A 14 26.95 40.56 38.37
CA ALA A 14 26.34 39.24 38.49
C ALA A 14 27.30 38.25 39.18
N TYR A 15 26.74 37.35 39.99
CA TYR A 15 27.47 36.32 40.70
C TYR A 15 26.71 35.01 40.68
N LYS A 16 27.43 33.89 40.56
CA LYS A 16 26.92 32.58 40.93
C LYS A 16 27.26 32.33 42.39
N ILE A 17 26.25 32.09 43.22
CA ILE A 17 26.41 31.83 44.65
C ILE A 17 25.68 30.53 44.95
N ASP A 18 26.44 29.51 45.36
CA ASP A 18 25.95 28.13 45.52
C ASP A 18 25.20 27.64 44.27
N ASP A 19 23.90 27.35 44.40
CA ASP A 19 23.01 26.84 43.35
C ASP A 19 22.07 27.95 42.78
N LYS A 20 22.48 29.21 42.85
CA LYS A 20 21.72 30.37 42.32
C LYS A 20 22.62 31.34 41.57
N TYR A 21 22.01 32.15 40.72
CA TYR A 21 22.61 33.39 40.21
C TYR A 21 22.01 34.59 40.95
N PHE A 22 22.82 35.61 41.17
CA PHE A 22 22.44 36.87 41.77
C PHE A 22 22.91 37.98 40.85
N ALA A 23 21.97 38.81 40.40
CA ALA A 23 22.22 39.97 39.56
C ALA A 23 21.81 41.23 40.33
N ILE A 24 22.61 42.30 40.24
CA ILE A 24 22.32 43.60 40.84
C ILE A 24 22.69 44.72 39.88
N GLN A 25 21.84 45.72 39.76
CA GLN A 25 22.02 46.89 38.89
C GLN A 25 21.71 48.18 39.66
N ARG A 26 22.46 49.24 39.39
CA ARG A 26 22.26 50.56 39.99
C ARG A 26 21.08 51.30 39.37
N THR A 27 20.25 51.92 40.20
CA THR A 27 19.12 52.76 39.79
C THR A 27 19.23 54.19 40.34
N GLU A 28 18.28 55.07 40.02
CA GLU A 28 18.25 56.44 40.58
C GLU A 28 17.95 56.46 42.09
N GLU A 29 17.21 55.48 42.58
CA GLU A 29 16.74 55.40 43.98
C GLU A 29 17.54 54.39 44.82
N GLY A 30 18.48 53.64 44.21
CA GLY A 30 19.31 52.66 44.90
C GLY A 30 19.82 51.57 43.97
N TYR A 31 19.38 50.33 44.20
CA TYR A 31 19.78 49.15 43.42
C TYR A 31 18.59 48.20 43.18
N ASP A 32 18.44 47.68 41.98
CA ASP A 32 17.54 46.55 41.69
C ASP A 32 18.35 45.26 41.73
N TYR A 33 17.80 44.21 42.33
CA TYR A 33 18.44 42.90 42.38
C TYR A 33 17.47 41.79 42.00
N THR A 34 18.02 40.69 41.52
CA THR A 34 17.26 39.49 41.15
C THR A 34 18.08 38.23 41.43
N PHE A 35 17.44 37.26 42.06
CA PHE A 35 17.94 35.91 42.21
C PHE A 35 17.32 35.00 41.15
N TYR A 36 18.17 34.29 40.41
CA TYR A 36 17.75 33.28 39.45
C TYR A 36 18.17 31.88 39.90
N ALA A 37 17.37 30.88 39.55
CA ALA A 37 17.76 29.48 39.63
C ALA A 37 18.81 29.15 38.55
N LEU A 38 19.40 27.94 38.61
CA LEU A 38 20.41 27.50 37.63
C LEU A 38 19.85 27.33 36.21
N ASP A 39 18.55 27.21 36.06
CA ASP A 39 17.80 27.19 34.80
C ASP A 39 17.29 28.59 34.38
N TYR A 40 17.74 29.64 35.10
CA TYR A 40 17.48 31.05 34.84
C TYR A 40 16.06 31.54 35.17
N ASP A 41 15.27 30.73 35.87
CA ASP A 41 13.98 31.17 36.39
C ASP A 41 14.17 32.16 37.54
N GLU A 42 13.41 33.25 37.51
CA GLU A 42 13.38 34.24 38.59
C GLU A 42 12.80 33.58 39.86
N ILE A 43 13.62 33.56 40.92
CA ILE A 43 13.23 33.07 42.24
C ILE A 43 12.64 34.22 43.04
N ASP A 44 13.36 35.33 43.09
CA ASP A 44 13.01 36.52 43.86
C ASP A 44 13.70 37.75 43.27
N GLY A 45 13.09 38.92 43.44
CA GLY A 45 13.58 40.18 42.91
C GLY A 45 13.02 41.36 43.69
N GLY A 46 13.84 42.39 43.85
CA GLY A 46 13.46 43.54 44.66
C GLY A 46 14.29 44.78 44.37
N ALA A 47 13.82 45.90 44.93
CA ALA A 47 14.53 47.16 44.93
C ALA A 47 15.11 47.40 46.34
N TYR A 48 16.36 47.81 46.40
CA TYR A 48 17.04 48.26 47.59
C TYR A 48 17.18 49.79 47.51
N ASP A 49 16.22 50.50 48.09
CA ASP A 49 16.06 51.96 47.97
C ASP A 49 17.02 52.73 48.92
N ASN A 50 18.31 52.73 48.58
CA ASN A 50 19.29 53.52 49.29
C ASN A 50 20.48 53.87 48.37
N PRO A 51 20.48 55.07 47.75
CA PRO A 51 21.53 55.46 46.82
C PRO A 51 22.82 55.90 47.53
N ASP A 52 22.78 56.11 48.85
CA ASP A 52 23.90 56.61 49.64
C ASP A 52 24.90 55.51 50.05
N ILE A 53 24.58 54.23 49.82
CA ILE A 53 25.47 53.09 50.11
C ILE A 53 26.13 52.55 48.83
N SER A 54 27.28 51.91 48.98
CA SER A 54 27.96 51.25 47.86
C SER A 54 27.21 49.99 47.43
N MET A 55 27.36 49.59 46.16
CA MET A 55 26.77 48.36 45.64
C MET A 55 27.22 47.13 46.45
N ARG A 56 28.49 47.08 46.86
CA ARG A 56 28.99 46.01 47.74
C ARG A 56 28.24 45.93 49.07
N GLN A 57 27.96 47.07 49.71
CA GLN A 57 27.22 47.09 50.97
C GLN A 57 25.77 46.65 50.74
N ALA A 58 25.13 47.11 49.65
CA ALA A 58 23.79 46.66 49.27
C ALA A 58 23.75 45.14 49.08
N MET A 59 24.74 44.57 48.38
CA MET A 59 24.84 43.12 48.18
C MET A 59 25.04 42.34 49.48
N GLU A 60 25.88 42.83 50.39
CA GLU A 60 26.10 42.18 51.69
C GLU A 60 24.82 42.16 52.53
N ASP A 61 24.09 43.28 52.56
CA ASP A 61 22.80 43.39 53.26
C ASP A 61 21.74 42.46 52.62
N ILE A 62 21.60 42.48 51.29
CA ILE A 62 20.63 41.63 50.55
C ILE A 62 20.93 40.14 50.74
N LEU A 63 22.21 39.75 50.69
CA LEU A 63 22.59 38.35 50.84
C LEU A 63 22.49 37.87 52.29
N GLU A 64 22.72 38.74 53.29
CA GLU A 64 22.54 38.40 54.71
C GLU A 64 21.07 38.07 55.03
N ASP A 65 20.13 38.79 54.43
CA ASP A 65 18.69 38.52 54.59
C ASP A 65 18.28 37.13 54.05
N GLU A 66 19.01 36.59 53.07
CA GLU A 66 18.80 35.27 52.45
C GLU A 66 19.70 34.15 53.04
N ASP A 67 20.39 34.41 54.17
CA ASP A 67 21.39 33.50 54.76
C ASP A 67 22.54 33.12 53.79
N MET A 68 22.85 33.98 52.81
CA MET A 68 23.89 33.80 51.80
C MET A 68 25.10 34.72 52.06
N SER A 69 26.26 34.42 51.45
CA SER A 69 27.45 35.26 51.58
C SER A 69 28.28 35.33 50.31
N LEU A 70 29.05 36.42 50.18
CA LEU A 70 29.98 36.59 49.06
C LEU A 70 31.27 35.76 49.19
N GLU A 71 31.47 35.01 50.27
CA GLU A 71 32.71 34.23 50.48
C GLU A 71 32.93 33.15 49.41
N ASN A 72 31.84 32.57 48.88
CA ASN A 72 31.86 31.53 47.85
C ASN A 72 31.34 32.00 46.48
N ALA A 73 31.14 33.31 46.30
CA ALA A 73 30.57 33.86 45.07
C ALA A 73 31.59 33.79 43.91
N VAL A 74 31.15 33.28 42.76
CA VAL A 74 31.91 33.29 41.51
C VAL A 74 31.36 34.40 40.63
N PRO A 75 32.15 35.43 40.25
CA PRO A 75 31.66 36.48 39.37
C PRO A 75 31.28 35.88 38.01
N VAL A 76 30.12 36.31 37.51
CA VAL A 76 29.59 35.97 36.18
C VAL A 76 29.48 37.28 35.40
N ASP A 77 29.65 37.23 34.09
CA ASP A 77 29.41 38.39 33.26
C ASP A 77 27.91 38.72 33.26
N TYR A 78 27.58 39.99 33.55
CA TYR A 78 26.19 40.41 33.70
C TYR A 78 25.46 40.37 32.35
N GLU A 79 26.07 40.85 31.27
CA GLU A 79 25.46 40.83 29.95
C GLU A 79 25.21 39.39 29.47
N ASP A 80 26.18 38.50 29.66
CA ASP A 80 26.02 37.07 29.34
C ASP A 80 24.90 36.41 30.15
N LEU A 81 24.81 36.69 31.46
CA LEU A 81 23.72 36.17 32.31
C LEU A 81 22.36 36.70 31.84
N MET A 82 22.24 37.99 31.55
CA MET A 82 20.98 38.58 31.09
C MET A 82 20.56 38.04 29.72
N ALA A 83 21.52 37.77 28.82
CA ALA A 83 21.24 37.13 27.54
C ALA A 83 20.72 35.69 27.72
N GLU A 84 21.30 34.92 28.64
CA GLU A 84 20.83 33.57 28.97
C GLU A 84 19.43 33.56 29.61
N VAL A 85 19.14 34.54 30.48
CA VAL A 85 17.81 34.76 31.07
C VAL A 85 16.79 35.11 29.99
N GLU A 86 17.11 36.04 29.07
CA GLU A 86 16.23 36.38 27.95
C GLU A 86 15.97 35.16 27.06
N GLU A 87 17.02 34.39 26.72
CA GLU A 87 16.88 33.17 25.94
C GLU A 87 16.05 32.11 26.68
N ALA A 88 16.22 31.95 28.00
CA ALA A 88 15.42 31.05 28.82
C ALA A 88 13.94 31.47 28.82
N GLY A 89 13.66 32.75 28.99
CA GLY A 89 12.32 33.32 28.91
C GLY A 89 11.68 33.10 27.53
N GLU A 90 12.41 33.33 26.44
CA GLU A 90 11.94 33.02 25.09
C GLU A 90 11.65 31.52 24.91
N ARG A 91 12.55 30.65 25.40
CA ARG A 91 12.37 29.19 25.36
C ARG A 91 11.10 28.77 26.10
N GLN A 92 10.86 29.33 27.28
CA GLN A 92 9.63 29.06 28.04
C GLN A 92 8.38 29.56 27.34
N MET A 93 8.39 30.78 26.81
CA MET A 93 7.25 31.33 26.08
C MET A 93 6.93 30.50 24.83
N ARG A 94 7.95 30.08 24.08
CA ARG A 94 7.79 29.20 22.91
C ARG A 94 7.26 27.83 23.32
N LEU A 95 7.78 27.24 24.40
CA LEU A 95 7.27 25.97 24.91
C LEU A 95 5.81 26.09 25.37
N ALA A 96 5.45 27.16 26.07
CA ALA A 96 4.07 27.42 26.50
C ALA A 96 3.14 27.59 25.29
N GLN A 97 3.58 28.28 24.24
CA GLN A 97 2.85 28.42 23.00
C GLN A 97 2.69 27.07 22.26
N LEU A 98 3.75 26.26 22.23
CA LEU A 98 3.74 24.93 21.62
C LEU A 98 2.81 23.98 22.38
N LEU A 99 2.86 23.96 23.72
CA LEU A 99 1.95 23.18 24.57
C LEU A 99 0.50 23.62 24.40
N LYS A 100 0.26 24.90 24.14
CA LYS A 100 -1.08 25.42 23.84
C LYS A 100 -1.55 24.99 22.45
N ASN A 101 -0.67 25.03 21.45
CA ASN A 101 -0.97 24.71 20.06
C ASN A 101 -1.11 23.21 19.82
N CYS A 102 -0.28 22.40 20.47
CA CYS A 102 -0.19 20.95 20.36
C CYS A 102 -0.23 20.34 21.76
N PRO A 103 -1.43 20.22 22.37
CA PRO A 103 -1.56 19.83 23.77
C PRO A 103 -1.07 18.41 24.04
N PRO A 104 -0.54 18.13 25.26
CA PRO A 104 -0.08 16.79 25.67
C PRO A 104 -1.14 15.69 25.50
N SER A 105 -2.43 16.04 25.56
CA SER A 105 -3.54 15.09 25.40
C SER A 105 -3.59 14.39 24.05
N ILE A 106 -2.92 14.94 23.02
CA ILE A 106 -2.76 14.27 21.72
C ILE A 106 -1.99 12.95 21.88
N PHE A 107 -1.03 12.92 22.81
CA PHE A 107 -0.10 11.81 23.02
C PHE A 107 -0.52 10.90 24.17
N GLU A 108 -1.64 11.19 24.85
CA GLU A 108 -2.21 10.31 25.85
C GLU A 108 -2.53 8.94 25.25
N ASP A 109 -2.30 7.90 26.06
CA ASP A 109 -2.48 6.48 25.73
C ASP A 109 -1.50 5.91 24.68
N TYR A 110 -0.50 6.68 24.24
CA TYR A 110 0.53 6.18 23.33
C TYR A 110 1.58 5.36 24.07
N ASP A 111 1.66 4.06 23.73
CA ASP A 111 2.69 3.14 24.23
C ASP A 111 3.71 2.85 23.13
N ARG A 112 4.93 3.39 23.28
CA ARG A 112 6.02 3.20 22.33
C ARG A 112 6.43 1.73 22.20
N GLU A 113 6.49 0.98 23.29
CA GLU A 113 6.98 -0.42 23.24
C GLU A 113 6.05 -1.27 22.40
N ARG A 114 4.74 -1.09 22.58
CA ARG A 114 3.72 -1.71 21.74
C ARG A 114 3.78 -1.20 20.30
N ALA A 115 3.88 0.13 20.11
CA ALA A 115 3.83 0.78 18.81
C ALA A 115 4.95 0.37 17.85
N VAL A 116 6.14 0.04 18.35
CA VAL A 116 7.25 -0.48 17.51
C VAL A 116 6.88 -1.82 16.88
N ASP A 117 6.22 -2.71 17.63
CA ASP A 117 5.80 -4.02 17.12
C ASP A 117 4.52 -3.91 16.26
N THR A 118 3.61 -2.98 16.58
CA THR A 118 2.32 -2.81 15.88
C THR A 118 2.35 -1.80 14.73
N CYS A 119 3.51 -1.18 14.46
CA CYS A 119 3.63 -0.07 13.52
C CYS A 119 2.57 1.02 13.79
N GLU A 120 2.12 1.19 15.03
CA GLU A 120 1.12 2.21 15.37
C GLU A 120 1.82 3.56 15.56
N GLY A 121 1.17 4.61 15.07
CA GLY A 121 1.65 5.97 15.21
C GLY A 121 0.66 6.85 15.94
N ILE A 122 1.01 8.13 16.02
CA ILE A 122 0.06 9.20 16.28
C ILE A 122 -0.29 9.87 14.95
N ALA A 123 -1.52 10.37 14.85
CA ALA A 123 -1.95 11.24 13.77
C ALA A 123 -2.51 12.54 14.36
N MET A 124 -2.16 13.66 13.74
CA MET A 124 -2.73 14.95 14.08
C MET A 124 -3.02 15.78 12.83
N GLN A 125 -4.06 16.61 12.92
CA GLN A 125 -4.42 17.55 11.86
C GLN A 125 -4.10 18.98 12.29
N PHE A 126 -3.54 19.76 11.37
CA PHE A 126 -3.34 21.20 11.55
C PHE A 126 -4.65 21.97 11.32
N THR A 127 -5.06 22.81 12.27
CA THR A 127 -6.39 23.46 12.24
C THR A 127 -6.57 24.42 11.06
N LYS A 128 -5.51 25.15 10.69
CA LYS A 128 -5.51 26.19 9.65
C LYS A 128 -5.31 25.62 8.24
N SER A 129 -4.24 24.84 8.04
CA SER A 129 -3.90 24.29 6.72
C SER A 129 -4.70 23.04 6.37
N LYS A 130 -5.32 22.38 7.35
CA LYS A 130 -6.00 21.08 7.22
C LYS A 130 -5.11 19.91 6.80
N GLY A 131 -3.79 20.13 6.69
CA GLY A 131 -2.82 19.06 6.51
C GLY A 131 -2.65 18.21 7.77
N TYR A 132 -1.87 17.14 7.64
CA TYR A 132 -1.69 16.16 8.70
C TYR A 132 -0.22 15.91 9.00
N LEU A 133 0.06 15.43 10.20
CA LEU A 133 1.33 14.88 10.60
C LEU A 133 1.10 13.51 11.22
N THR A 134 1.86 12.52 10.78
CA THR A 134 1.97 11.23 11.45
C THR A 134 3.37 11.05 12.02
N VAL A 135 3.46 10.38 13.16
CA VAL A 135 4.73 9.99 13.78
C VAL A 135 4.60 8.54 14.25
N GLN A 136 5.38 7.64 13.65
CA GLN A 136 5.36 6.20 13.86
C GLN A 136 6.64 5.79 14.60
N ALA A 137 6.56 4.94 15.62
CA ALA A 137 7.76 4.49 16.32
C ALA A 137 8.54 3.49 15.47
N THR A 138 9.87 3.61 15.51
CA THR A 138 10.81 2.66 14.89
C THR A 138 11.79 2.12 15.94
N GLU A 139 12.61 1.12 15.60
CA GLU A 139 13.65 0.64 16.51
C GLU A 139 14.68 1.75 16.86
N GLU A 140 14.98 2.62 15.89
CA GLU A 140 16.00 3.67 15.99
C GLU A 140 15.45 5.01 16.50
N GLY A 141 14.12 5.16 16.55
CA GLY A 141 13.48 6.38 17.04
C GLY A 141 12.04 6.48 16.58
N TYR A 142 11.79 7.39 15.64
CA TYR A 142 10.49 7.65 15.03
C TYR A 142 10.64 7.96 13.54
N PHE A 143 9.65 7.61 12.74
CA PHE A 143 9.50 8.02 11.35
C PHE A 143 8.27 8.92 11.23
N TYR A 144 8.39 10.06 10.57
CA TYR A 144 7.29 11.02 10.45
C TYR A 144 6.98 11.38 9.01
N ILE A 145 5.70 11.66 8.75
CA ILE A 145 5.21 12.07 7.43
C ILE A 145 4.27 13.27 7.58
N PHE A 146 4.53 14.32 6.80
CA PHE A 146 3.65 15.44 6.60
C PHE A 146 2.78 15.24 5.37
N TYR A 147 1.49 15.48 5.52
CA TYR A 147 0.49 15.43 4.46
C TYR A 147 -0.13 16.80 4.24
N ASP A 148 -0.52 17.09 3.00
CA ASP A 148 -1.38 18.24 2.70
C ASP A 148 -2.85 17.96 3.06
N SER A 149 -3.72 18.93 2.81
CA SER A 149 -5.16 18.80 3.08
C SER A 149 -5.85 17.73 2.24
N ASP A 150 -5.24 17.35 1.12
CA ASP A 150 -5.73 16.35 0.19
C ASP A 150 -5.07 14.98 0.43
N LEU A 151 -4.37 14.81 1.56
CA LEU A 151 -3.66 13.57 1.96
C LEU A 151 -2.48 13.18 1.06
N HIS A 152 -1.90 14.12 0.31
CA HIS A 152 -0.65 13.90 -0.39
C HIS A 152 0.53 14.00 0.56
N GLU A 153 1.45 13.05 0.50
CA GLU A 153 2.72 13.10 1.23
C GLU A 153 3.59 14.23 0.69
N ILE A 154 3.81 15.25 1.53
CA ILE A 154 4.65 16.41 1.19
C ILE A 154 6.11 16.09 1.52
N HIS A 155 6.34 15.54 2.70
CA HIS A 155 7.66 15.35 3.27
C HIS A 155 7.63 14.20 4.29
N SER A 156 8.69 13.42 4.32
CA SER A 156 8.91 12.40 5.35
C SER A 156 10.38 12.33 5.73
N ASN A 157 10.66 11.94 6.97
CA ASN A 157 12.02 11.79 7.47
C ASN A 157 12.04 10.95 8.76
N ASP A 158 13.26 10.53 9.13
CA ASP A 158 13.53 9.84 10.38
C ASP A 158 13.92 10.83 11.50
N TYR A 159 13.56 10.47 12.73
CA TYR A 159 13.98 11.12 13.96
C TYR A 159 14.68 10.07 14.82
N ASP A 160 16.01 10.14 14.89
CA ASP A 160 16.90 9.09 15.42
C ASP A 160 17.19 9.24 16.92
N ASP A 161 16.15 9.17 17.76
CA ASP A 161 16.34 9.00 19.20
C ASP A 161 15.21 8.12 19.80
N PRO A 162 15.49 6.87 20.18
CA PRO A 162 14.47 5.98 20.72
C PRO A 162 14.18 6.21 22.21
N LYS A 163 14.98 7.05 22.90
CA LYS A 163 14.85 7.28 24.34
C LYS A 163 13.92 8.43 24.68
N VAL A 164 13.63 9.30 23.72
CA VAL A 164 12.68 10.41 23.93
C VAL A 164 11.24 9.92 23.80
N SER A 165 10.32 10.60 24.47
CA SER A 165 8.90 10.34 24.29
C SER A 165 8.44 10.83 22.92
N VAL A 166 7.36 10.24 22.40
CA VAL A 166 6.75 10.66 21.13
C VAL A 166 6.34 12.14 21.15
N GLN A 167 5.89 12.64 22.31
CA GLN A 167 5.57 14.05 22.51
C GLN A 167 6.79 14.94 22.28
N LYS A 168 7.91 14.61 22.94
CA LYS A 168 9.14 15.39 22.80
C LYS A 168 9.68 15.33 21.38
N ALA A 169 9.71 14.14 20.77
CA ALA A 169 10.10 13.97 19.37
C ALA A 169 9.23 14.84 18.45
N THR A 170 7.91 14.80 18.63
CA THR A 170 6.98 15.59 17.81
C THR A 170 7.20 17.09 17.95
N TYR A 171 7.45 17.59 19.16
CA TYR A 171 7.76 19.00 19.39
C TYR A 171 9.07 19.43 18.72
N GLU A 172 10.09 18.59 18.76
CA GLU A 172 11.35 18.85 18.08
C GLU A 172 11.19 18.80 16.55
N ILE A 173 10.41 17.86 16.02
CA ILE A 173 10.04 17.77 14.60
C ILE A 173 9.31 19.04 14.15
N LEU A 174 8.27 19.47 14.87
CA LEU A 174 7.55 20.70 14.54
C LEU A 174 8.48 21.92 14.55
N LYS A 175 9.40 22.00 15.51
CA LYS A 175 10.39 23.09 15.58
C LYS A 175 11.40 23.05 14.43
N SER A 176 11.93 21.87 14.07
CA SER A 176 12.89 21.74 12.97
C SER A 176 12.27 22.11 11.63
N GLU A 177 10.99 21.75 11.43
CA GLU A 177 10.22 22.08 10.23
C GLU A 177 9.62 23.49 10.26
N ARG A 178 9.85 24.28 11.33
CA ARG A 178 9.32 25.64 11.53
C ARG A 178 7.79 25.71 11.50
N MET A 179 7.18 24.70 12.12
CA MET A 179 5.73 24.46 12.24
C MET A 179 5.29 24.52 13.71
N ASP A 180 6.12 25.03 14.62
CA ASP A 180 5.86 25.13 16.06
C ASP A 180 4.74 26.13 16.43
N ASP A 181 4.35 26.99 15.49
CA ASP A 181 3.20 27.90 15.62
C ASP A 181 1.86 27.28 15.17
N MET A 182 1.88 26.05 14.63
CA MET A 182 0.69 25.38 14.09
C MET A 182 -0.14 24.72 15.20
N GLU A 183 -1.42 25.08 15.24
CA GLU A 183 -2.40 24.43 16.11
C GLU A 183 -2.76 23.03 15.58
N CYS A 184 -2.71 22.03 16.46
CA CYS A 184 -2.88 20.62 16.15
C CYS A 184 -4.11 20.05 16.90
N ILE A 185 -4.84 19.16 16.25
CA ILE A 185 -5.90 18.36 16.87
C ILE A 185 -5.58 16.86 16.71
N LYS A 186 -5.88 16.07 17.75
CA LYS A 186 -5.73 14.60 17.72
C LYS A 186 -6.66 14.04 16.64
N VAL A 187 -6.13 13.14 15.83
CA VAL A 187 -6.88 12.31 14.89
C VAL A 187 -6.66 10.86 15.33
N ASP A 188 -7.71 10.05 15.31
CA ASP A 188 -7.53 8.62 15.54
C ASP A 188 -6.61 8.02 14.46
N TYR A 189 -5.59 7.29 14.89
CA TYR A 189 -4.58 6.80 13.96
C TYR A 189 -5.18 5.80 12.97
N LYS A 190 -6.06 4.90 13.43
CA LYS A 190 -6.71 3.89 12.58
C LYS A 190 -7.69 4.52 11.60
N GLU A 191 -8.43 5.55 12.02
CA GLU A 191 -9.24 6.34 11.10
C GLU A 191 -8.38 7.01 10.01
N PHE A 192 -7.24 7.59 10.39
CA PHE A 192 -6.30 8.20 9.42
C PHE A 192 -5.70 7.17 8.45
N GLU A 193 -5.35 5.98 8.95
CA GLU A 193 -4.89 4.85 8.15
C GLU A 193 -5.91 4.47 7.07
N ALA A 194 -7.19 4.38 7.45
CA ALA A 194 -8.29 4.08 6.54
C ALA A 194 -8.52 5.21 5.53
N MET A 195 -8.46 6.48 5.98
CA MET A 195 -8.62 7.66 5.11
C MET A 195 -7.57 7.70 4.00
N THR A 196 -6.30 7.46 4.32
CA THR A 196 -5.20 7.48 3.33
C THR A 196 -5.31 6.33 2.33
N ILE A 197 -5.71 5.13 2.78
CA ILE A 197 -5.99 4.00 1.89
C ILE A 197 -7.17 4.32 0.97
N GLN A 198 -8.26 4.85 1.52
CA GLN A 198 -9.45 5.20 0.74
C GLN A 198 -9.15 6.29 -0.28
N HIS A 199 -8.44 7.34 0.12
CA HIS A 199 -8.01 8.41 -0.79
C HIS A 199 -7.20 7.85 -1.97
N SER A 200 -6.24 6.95 -1.72
CA SER A 200 -5.51 6.29 -2.80
C SER A 200 -6.41 5.47 -3.74
N LYS A 201 -7.48 4.86 -3.23
CA LYS A 201 -8.46 4.14 -4.07
C LYS A 201 -9.25 5.13 -4.92
N ASP A 202 -9.71 6.22 -4.33
CA ASP A 202 -10.49 7.26 -5.01
C ASP A 202 -9.69 7.91 -6.15
N LEU A 203 -8.41 8.23 -5.93
CA LEU A 203 -7.51 8.72 -6.97
C LEU A 203 -7.38 7.74 -8.14
N LEU A 204 -7.20 6.45 -7.83
CA LEU A 204 -7.12 5.41 -8.86
C LEU A 204 -8.42 5.30 -9.66
N GLN A 205 -9.58 5.37 -8.99
CA GLN A 205 -10.89 5.34 -9.65
C GLN A 205 -11.19 6.62 -10.46
N ALA A 206 -10.63 7.77 -10.05
CA ALA A 206 -10.70 9.01 -10.81
C ALA A 206 -9.80 9.01 -12.06
N GLY A 207 -9.03 7.94 -12.30
CA GLY A 207 -8.11 7.80 -13.43
C GLY A 207 -6.72 8.36 -13.19
N GLU A 208 -6.39 8.76 -11.95
CA GLU A 208 -5.05 9.22 -11.61
C GLU A 208 -4.12 8.04 -11.35
N LEU A 209 -3.57 7.50 -12.44
CA LEU A 209 -2.67 6.35 -12.39
C LEU A 209 -1.24 6.78 -12.01
N ARG A 210 -0.91 6.60 -10.73
CA ARG A 210 0.48 6.71 -10.22
C ARG A 210 1.15 5.35 -10.11
N ALA A 211 2.47 5.32 -10.36
CA ALA A 211 3.29 4.10 -10.31
C ALA A 211 3.13 3.35 -8.98
N THR A 212 3.13 4.09 -7.87
CA THR A 212 2.78 3.57 -6.53
C THR A 212 1.61 4.37 -5.96
N SER A 213 1.04 3.92 -4.83
CA SER A 213 0.01 4.69 -4.13
C SER A 213 0.56 5.79 -3.22
N GLU A 214 1.89 5.92 -3.10
CA GLU A 214 2.53 6.92 -2.23
C GLU A 214 2.04 6.87 -0.78
N ILE A 215 1.67 5.66 -0.31
CA ILE A 215 1.38 5.41 1.10
C ILE A 215 2.68 4.94 1.73
N GLY A 216 3.38 5.87 2.37
CA GLY A 216 4.75 5.73 2.87
C GLY A 216 4.87 5.24 4.31
N ARG A 217 3.75 5.09 5.04
CA ARG A 217 3.75 4.55 6.41
C ARG A 217 3.99 3.04 6.43
N ASP A 218 4.64 2.54 7.49
CA ASP A 218 4.88 1.10 7.65
C ASP A 218 3.62 0.36 8.09
N GLU A 219 3.45 -0.88 7.62
CA GLU A 219 2.29 -1.72 7.95
C GLU A 219 2.74 -3.07 8.53
N VAL A 220 2.12 -3.49 9.64
CA VAL A 220 2.36 -4.80 10.27
C VAL A 220 2.08 -5.93 9.28
N ALA A 221 0.99 -5.81 8.51
CA ALA A 221 0.61 -6.80 7.50
C ALA A 221 1.68 -6.98 6.41
N LEU A 222 2.63 -6.05 6.30
CA LEU A 222 3.75 -6.05 5.34
C LEU A 222 5.11 -6.23 6.03
N ASN A 223 5.13 -6.75 7.26
CA ASN A 223 6.33 -6.92 8.10
C ASN A 223 7.14 -5.62 8.28
N GLY A 224 6.44 -4.50 8.47
CA GLY A 224 7.06 -3.19 8.70
C GLY A 224 7.61 -2.54 7.43
N LEU A 225 7.12 -2.93 6.26
CA LEU A 225 7.32 -2.17 5.02
C LEU A 225 6.11 -1.31 4.72
N SER A 226 6.34 -0.18 4.08
CA SER A 226 5.26 0.62 3.52
C SER A 226 4.73 0.04 2.19
N ARG A 227 3.47 0.34 1.88
CA ARG A 227 2.88 0.01 0.56
C ARG A 227 3.67 0.63 -0.58
N ALA A 228 4.17 1.86 -0.41
CA ALA A 228 4.99 2.53 -1.42
C ALA A 228 6.29 1.76 -1.70
N GLU A 229 6.97 1.27 -0.66
CA GLU A 229 8.20 0.48 -0.80
C GLU A 229 7.97 -0.86 -1.47
N VAL A 230 6.95 -1.60 -1.06
CA VAL A 230 6.59 -2.89 -1.70
C VAL A 230 6.34 -2.68 -3.20
N LYS A 231 5.48 -1.71 -3.55
CA LYS A 231 5.11 -1.43 -4.94
C LYS A 231 6.31 -1.01 -5.77
N ARG A 232 7.16 -0.14 -5.22
CA ARG A 232 8.39 0.30 -5.87
C ARG A 232 9.37 -0.85 -6.07
N GLY A 233 9.52 -1.73 -5.07
CA GLY A 233 10.32 -2.93 -5.17
C GLY A 233 9.86 -3.86 -6.29
N VAL A 234 8.54 -4.06 -6.44
CA VAL A 234 7.94 -4.90 -7.49
C VAL A 234 8.19 -4.29 -8.87
N LEU A 235 7.99 -2.97 -9.01
CA LEU A 235 8.27 -2.27 -10.26
C LEU A 235 9.73 -2.41 -10.69
N TYR A 236 10.69 -2.24 -9.76
CA TYR A 236 12.10 -2.41 -10.09
C TYR A 236 12.47 -3.86 -10.41
N HIS A 237 11.87 -4.82 -9.72
CA HIS A 237 12.09 -6.24 -10.00
C HIS A 237 11.58 -6.61 -11.40
N ALA A 238 10.35 -6.23 -11.72
CA ALA A 238 9.75 -6.45 -13.03
C ALA A 238 10.54 -5.75 -14.15
N GLN A 239 11.00 -4.51 -13.91
CA GLN A 239 11.85 -3.79 -14.87
C GLN A 239 13.16 -4.53 -15.14
N GLY A 240 13.79 -5.09 -14.11
CA GLY A 240 15.01 -5.89 -14.25
C GLY A 240 14.80 -7.14 -15.11
N ILE A 241 13.67 -7.83 -14.93
CA ILE A 241 13.31 -9.01 -15.74
C ILE A 241 13.07 -8.60 -17.20
N LEU A 242 12.35 -7.51 -17.45
CA LEU A 242 12.13 -7.01 -18.82
C LEU A 242 13.45 -6.64 -19.52
N GLU A 243 14.43 -6.10 -18.79
CA GLU A 243 15.78 -5.85 -19.32
C GLU A 243 16.53 -7.13 -19.67
N GLU A 244 16.42 -8.18 -18.86
CA GLU A 244 17.02 -9.49 -19.14
C GLU A 244 16.38 -10.18 -20.35
N MET A 245 15.07 -10.00 -20.53
CA MET A 245 14.32 -10.48 -21.70
C MET A 245 14.56 -9.64 -22.96
N GLY A 246 15.15 -8.45 -22.83
CA GLY A 246 15.34 -7.49 -23.94
C GLY A 246 14.05 -6.79 -24.39
N LEU A 247 13.03 -6.76 -23.52
CA LEU A 247 11.72 -6.18 -23.78
C LEU A 247 11.55 -4.80 -23.12
N GLU A 248 12.62 -4.19 -22.60
CA GLU A 248 12.53 -2.96 -21.81
C GLU A 248 12.08 -1.72 -22.60
N ASN A 249 12.06 -1.81 -23.93
CA ASN A 249 11.53 -0.76 -24.81
C ASN A 249 10.19 -1.15 -25.45
N GLU A 250 9.70 -2.37 -25.22
CA GLU A 250 8.47 -2.93 -25.79
C GLU A 250 7.35 -3.03 -24.75
N VAL A 251 7.72 -3.13 -23.47
CA VAL A 251 6.81 -3.21 -22.34
C VAL A 251 7.04 -2.03 -21.41
N GLU A 252 5.98 -1.24 -21.19
CA GLU A 252 5.92 -0.13 -20.26
C GLU A 252 5.21 -0.58 -18.98
N LEU A 253 5.90 -0.52 -17.85
CA LEU A 253 5.29 -0.74 -16.53
C LEU A 253 4.57 0.54 -16.09
N LEU A 254 3.29 0.42 -15.75
CA LEU A 254 2.45 1.58 -15.44
C LEU A 254 2.37 1.81 -13.93
N ALA A 255 1.95 0.79 -13.19
CA ALA A 255 1.71 0.89 -11.75
C ALA A 255 1.63 -0.46 -11.05
N ALA A 256 1.90 -0.46 -9.74
CA ALA A 256 1.71 -1.63 -8.88
C ALA A 256 0.78 -1.32 -7.71
N ARG A 257 -0.02 -2.31 -7.26
CA ARG A 257 -0.90 -2.21 -6.08
C ARG A 257 -0.82 -3.47 -5.24
N VAL A 258 -0.71 -3.31 -3.92
CA VAL A 258 -0.84 -4.40 -2.95
C VAL A 258 -2.31 -4.78 -2.92
N HIS A 259 -2.60 -6.07 -3.02
CA HIS A 259 -3.94 -6.63 -2.95
C HIS A 259 -3.92 -7.91 -2.11
N GLY A 260 -5.00 -8.71 -2.18
CA GLY A 260 -5.09 -9.99 -1.50
C GLY A 260 -5.27 -9.88 0.01
N SER A 261 -5.00 -10.98 0.71
CA SER A 261 -5.35 -11.13 2.12
C SER A 261 -4.66 -10.10 3.00
N ARG A 262 -3.36 -9.83 2.78
CA ARG A 262 -2.56 -8.83 3.54
C ARG A 262 -3.03 -7.39 3.39
N SER A 263 -3.93 -7.11 2.44
CA SER A 263 -4.60 -5.81 2.35
C SER A 263 -5.78 -5.64 3.31
N ARG A 264 -6.17 -6.72 4.02
CA ARG A 264 -7.35 -6.81 4.88
C ARG A 264 -6.99 -7.42 6.24
N GLU A 265 -7.15 -6.64 7.30
CA GLU A 265 -6.79 -7.04 8.67
C GLU A 265 -7.49 -8.34 9.10
N GLU A 266 -8.75 -8.51 8.69
CA GLU A 266 -9.56 -9.69 9.04
C GLU A 266 -9.21 -10.95 8.24
N LEU A 267 -8.42 -10.88 7.16
CA LEU A 267 -8.19 -12.04 6.28
C LEU A 267 -6.78 -12.64 6.38
N TYR A 268 -5.75 -11.82 6.58
CA TYR A 268 -4.38 -12.31 6.47
C TYR A 268 -3.92 -13.13 7.67
N ARG A 269 -2.92 -13.97 7.42
CA ARG A 269 -2.19 -14.72 8.44
C ARG A 269 -0.71 -14.39 8.31
N ASN A 270 0.06 -14.66 9.36
CA ASN A 270 1.49 -14.38 9.36
C ASN A 270 2.25 -15.14 8.25
N ASP A 271 1.75 -16.29 7.83
CA ASP A 271 2.29 -17.13 6.76
C ASP A 271 1.71 -16.83 5.36
N SER A 272 0.79 -15.87 5.23
CA SER A 272 0.25 -15.45 3.93
C SER A 272 1.35 -14.93 3.00
N ASP A 273 1.20 -15.17 1.71
CA ASP A 273 1.95 -14.48 0.65
C ASP A 273 1.60 -12.99 0.58
N LEU A 274 2.43 -12.22 -0.13
CA LEU A 274 2.21 -10.82 -0.43
C LEU A 274 1.78 -10.67 -1.89
N ASP A 275 0.49 -10.52 -2.10
CA ASP A 275 -0.09 -10.38 -3.41
C ASP A 275 0.07 -8.95 -3.96
N VAL A 276 0.68 -8.79 -5.14
CA VAL A 276 0.82 -7.49 -5.82
C VAL A 276 0.35 -7.57 -7.26
N VAL A 277 -0.56 -6.68 -7.64
CA VAL A 277 -0.98 -6.50 -9.03
C VAL A 277 -0.02 -5.55 -9.73
N LEU A 278 0.43 -5.92 -10.92
CA LEU A 278 1.32 -5.11 -11.76
C LEU A 278 0.63 -4.78 -13.09
N SER A 279 0.27 -3.52 -13.29
CA SER A 279 -0.29 -3.06 -14.55
C SER A 279 0.81 -2.67 -15.54
N TYR A 280 0.69 -3.13 -16.78
CA TYR A 280 1.64 -2.83 -17.84
C TYR A 280 0.94 -2.62 -19.19
N ARG A 281 1.66 -2.01 -20.13
CA ARG A 281 1.28 -1.88 -21.55
C ARG A 281 2.40 -2.42 -22.42
N GLY A 282 2.12 -3.34 -23.33
CA GLY A 282 3.15 -3.87 -24.21
C GLY A 282 2.81 -5.24 -24.81
N ASN A 283 3.67 -5.70 -25.71
CA ASN A 283 3.44 -6.90 -26.51
C ASN A 283 3.97 -8.19 -25.85
N ILE A 284 3.63 -8.39 -24.58
CA ILE A 284 3.90 -9.63 -23.84
C ILE A 284 2.58 -10.17 -23.31
N ARG A 285 2.36 -11.49 -23.42
CA ARG A 285 1.19 -12.14 -22.84
C ARG A 285 1.31 -12.17 -21.31
N GLU A 286 0.19 -11.97 -20.62
CA GLU A 286 0.14 -11.96 -19.15
C GLU A 286 0.67 -13.25 -18.54
N ASP A 287 0.32 -14.41 -19.11
CA ASP A 287 0.79 -15.72 -18.64
C ASP A 287 2.31 -15.90 -18.77
N SER A 288 2.87 -15.43 -19.87
CA SER A 288 4.31 -15.46 -20.14
C SER A 288 5.04 -14.54 -19.16
N PHE A 289 4.50 -13.34 -18.93
CA PHE A 289 5.09 -12.41 -17.98
C PHE A 289 4.99 -12.92 -16.54
N PHE A 290 3.84 -13.48 -16.17
CA PHE A 290 3.62 -14.10 -14.87
C PHE A 290 4.59 -15.25 -14.61
N ASN A 291 4.81 -16.12 -15.59
CA ASN A 291 5.75 -17.23 -15.47
C ASN A 291 7.19 -16.74 -15.25
N GLU A 292 7.63 -15.71 -15.97
CA GLU A 292 8.96 -15.11 -15.78
C GLU A 292 9.09 -14.44 -14.41
N LEU A 293 8.09 -13.65 -13.98
CA LEU A 293 8.05 -13.03 -12.65
C LEU A 293 8.14 -14.08 -11.53
N ASN A 294 7.42 -15.19 -11.66
CA ASN A 294 7.46 -16.28 -10.68
C ASN A 294 8.74 -17.11 -10.72
N ALA A 295 9.32 -17.31 -11.91
CA ALA A 295 10.56 -18.07 -12.07
C ALA A 295 11.74 -17.36 -11.39
N HIS A 296 11.81 -16.04 -11.52
CA HIS A 296 12.80 -15.23 -10.80
C HIS A 296 12.43 -15.11 -9.32
N GLY A 297 11.16 -14.84 -9.04
CA GLY A 297 10.62 -14.66 -7.70
C GLY A 297 11.22 -13.47 -6.94
N ILE A 298 10.45 -12.91 -6.02
CA ILE A 298 10.98 -11.92 -5.07
C ILE A 298 10.40 -12.15 -3.69
N ALA A 299 11.23 -11.87 -2.69
CA ALA A 299 10.81 -11.79 -1.31
C ALA A 299 11.13 -10.39 -0.77
N MET A 300 10.21 -9.84 0.02
CA MET A 300 10.36 -8.54 0.67
C MET A 300 10.03 -8.69 2.15
N ALA A 301 10.91 -8.20 3.02
CA ALA A 301 10.81 -8.40 4.48
C ALA A 301 10.54 -9.87 4.88
N GLY A 302 11.15 -10.82 4.16
CA GLY A 302 10.99 -12.26 4.40
C GLY A 302 9.68 -12.87 3.88
N ILE A 303 8.78 -12.09 3.27
CA ILE A 303 7.52 -12.56 2.69
C ILE A 303 7.71 -12.81 1.19
N LYS A 304 7.26 -13.96 0.69
CA LYS A 304 7.21 -14.24 -0.75
C LYS A 304 6.18 -13.31 -1.40
N VAL A 305 6.56 -12.63 -2.47
CA VAL A 305 5.69 -11.74 -3.21
C VAL A 305 5.18 -12.44 -4.46
N ASP A 306 3.85 -12.52 -4.58
CA ASP A 306 3.16 -13.12 -5.71
C ASP A 306 2.67 -11.98 -6.61
N ILE A 307 3.28 -11.87 -7.79
CA ILE A 307 3.07 -10.74 -8.71
C ILE A 307 2.12 -11.17 -9.82
N ASN A 308 0.96 -10.52 -9.89
CA ASN A 308 -0.06 -10.74 -10.92
C ASN A 308 0.00 -9.62 -11.97
N PRO A 309 0.64 -9.84 -13.13
CA PRO A 309 0.68 -8.85 -14.19
C PRO A 309 -0.67 -8.77 -14.91
N ILE A 310 -1.16 -7.55 -15.17
CA ILE A 310 -2.35 -7.28 -15.95
C ILE A 310 -2.02 -6.32 -17.09
N ALA A 311 -2.41 -6.68 -18.31
CA ALA A 311 -2.30 -5.82 -19.47
C ALA A 311 -3.42 -4.77 -19.41
N GLU A 312 -3.07 -3.50 -19.49
CA GLU A 312 -4.05 -2.39 -19.46
C GLU A 312 -5.06 -2.48 -20.61
N GLU A 313 -4.69 -3.11 -21.73
CA GLU A 313 -5.59 -3.36 -22.86
C GLU A 313 -6.73 -4.35 -22.54
N ARG A 314 -6.54 -5.24 -21.56
CA ARG A 314 -7.54 -6.22 -21.13
C ARG A 314 -8.41 -5.69 -20.00
N ILE A 315 -7.79 -5.18 -18.95
CA ILE A 315 -8.48 -4.66 -17.76
C ILE A 315 -7.63 -3.54 -17.15
N THR A 316 -8.27 -2.42 -16.82
CA THR A 316 -7.56 -1.34 -16.14
C THR A 316 -7.26 -1.74 -14.69
N LEU A 317 -6.20 -1.15 -14.13
CA LEU A 317 -5.88 -1.38 -12.72
C LEU A 317 -7.02 -0.97 -11.78
N ALA A 318 -7.76 0.09 -12.13
CA ALA A 318 -8.91 0.55 -11.34
C ALA A 318 -10.05 -0.47 -11.32
N GLU A 319 -10.38 -1.04 -12.48
CA GLU A 319 -11.41 -2.08 -12.61
C GLU A 319 -11.01 -3.36 -11.87
N TYR A 320 -9.78 -3.83 -12.08
CA TYR A 320 -9.27 -5.02 -11.39
C TYR A 320 -9.33 -4.86 -9.88
N MET A 321 -8.86 -3.72 -9.35
CA MET A 321 -8.87 -3.48 -7.91
C MET A 321 -10.30 -3.40 -7.35
N LYS A 322 -11.25 -2.87 -8.12
CA LYS A 322 -12.67 -2.83 -7.72
C LYS A 322 -13.27 -4.22 -7.63
N GLU A 323 -13.03 -5.08 -8.62
CA GLU A 323 -13.51 -6.47 -8.60
C GLU A 323 -12.83 -7.29 -7.50
N SER A 324 -11.53 -7.11 -7.33
CA SER A 324 -10.75 -7.74 -6.26
C SER A 324 -11.25 -7.32 -4.89
N ASP A 325 -11.54 -6.03 -4.67
CA ASP A 325 -12.08 -5.55 -3.40
C ASP A 325 -13.45 -6.17 -3.11
N ALA A 326 -14.35 -6.24 -4.09
CA ALA A 326 -15.65 -6.88 -3.93
C ALA A 326 -15.53 -8.37 -3.57
N TYR A 327 -14.56 -9.08 -4.17
CA TYR A 327 -14.26 -10.46 -3.80
C TYR A 327 -13.76 -10.58 -2.36
N LEU A 328 -12.85 -9.71 -1.93
CA LEU A 328 -12.32 -9.69 -0.56
C LEU A 328 -13.42 -9.37 0.46
N ASP A 329 -14.31 -8.41 0.16
CA ASP A 329 -15.47 -8.09 0.99
C ASP A 329 -16.36 -9.34 1.19
N GLN A 330 -16.57 -10.15 0.15
CA GLN A 330 -17.29 -11.43 0.29
C GLN A 330 -16.56 -12.44 1.17
N GLN A 331 -15.23 -12.52 1.07
CA GLN A 331 -14.43 -13.42 1.92
C GLN A 331 -14.48 -12.99 3.39
N GLU A 332 -14.45 -11.69 3.67
CA GLU A 332 -14.60 -11.14 5.02
C GLU A 332 -15.97 -11.49 5.61
N ILE A 333 -17.05 -11.31 4.82
CA ILE A 333 -18.41 -11.66 5.25
C ILE A 333 -18.53 -13.17 5.50
N LYS A 334 -17.96 -14.02 4.64
CA LYS A 334 -17.96 -15.48 4.85
C LYS A 334 -17.22 -15.87 6.12
N LYS A 335 -16.07 -15.24 6.39
CA LYS A 335 -15.31 -15.48 7.62
C LYS A 335 -16.11 -15.03 8.85
N LEU A 336 -16.70 -13.84 8.80
CA LEU A 336 -17.56 -13.33 9.87
C LEU A 336 -18.75 -14.26 10.13
N ALA A 337 -19.40 -14.76 9.07
CA ALA A 337 -20.48 -15.73 9.19
C ALA A 337 -20.02 -17.03 9.88
N ALA A 338 -18.84 -17.54 9.53
CA ALA A 338 -18.25 -18.71 10.18
C ALA A 338 -17.91 -18.46 11.65
N ASP A 339 -17.41 -17.26 11.99
CA ASP A 339 -17.09 -16.88 13.37
C ASP A 339 -18.36 -16.71 14.23
N LEU A 340 -19.42 -16.11 13.67
CA LEU A 340 -20.75 -15.99 14.29
C LEU A 340 -21.36 -17.37 14.58
N ASP A 341 -21.30 -18.26 13.59
CA ASP A 341 -21.75 -19.64 13.73
C ASP A 341 -20.95 -20.41 14.78
N ASN A 342 -19.61 -20.25 14.78
CA ASN A 342 -18.75 -20.89 15.78
C ASN A 342 -19.07 -20.39 17.19
N PHE A 343 -19.28 -19.09 17.36
CA PHE A 343 -19.67 -18.53 18.65
C PHE A 343 -21.03 -19.04 19.11
N SER A 344 -22.00 -19.16 18.20
CA SER A 344 -23.32 -19.74 18.50
C SER A 344 -23.21 -21.20 18.99
N TYR A 345 -22.35 -22.00 18.36
CA TYR A 345 -22.08 -23.38 18.80
C TYR A 345 -21.41 -23.46 20.17
N GLU A 346 -20.45 -22.56 20.46
CA GLU A 346 -19.71 -22.53 21.72
C GLU A 346 -20.57 -22.02 22.88
N TYR A 347 -21.44 -21.04 22.63
CA TYR A 347 -22.30 -20.43 23.63
C TYR A 347 -23.36 -21.41 24.17
N ASP A 348 -24.11 -22.07 23.29
CA ASP A 348 -25.02 -23.17 23.68
C ASP A 348 -24.96 -24.33 22.68
N THR A 349 -24.03 -25.25 22.95
CA THR A 349 -23.84 -26.45 22.11
C THR A 349 -25.06 -27.36 22.05
N TYR A 350 -25.92 -27.38 23.08
CA TYR A 350 -27.09 -28.28 23.08
C TYR A 350 -28.22 -27.68 22.26
N GLU A 351 -28.55 -26.41 22.48
CA GLU A 351 -29.55 -25.69 21.69
C GLU A 351 -29.13 -25.59 20.21
N TYR A 352 -27.85 -25.34 19.95
CA TYR A 352 -27.32 -25.32 18.59
C TYR A 352 -27.52 -26.66 17.87
N LYS A 353 -27.23 -27.79 18.53
CA LYS A 353 -27.40 -29.12 17.92
C LYS A 353 -28.85 -29.51 17.68
N ASP A 354 -29.78 -28.90 18.41
CA ASP A 354 -31.22 -29.12 18.23
C ASP A 354 -31.80 -28.25 17.10
N THR A 355 -31.13 -27.15 16.73
CA THR A 355 -31.62 -26.17 15.75
C THR A 355 -30.86 -26.18 14.42
N VAL A 356 -29.58 -26.57 14.43
CA VAL A 356 -28.70 -26.58 13.26
C VAL A 356 -28.34 -28.01 12.89
N GLU A 357 -28.87 -28.46 11.74
CA GLU A 357 -28.58 -29.80 11.20
C GLU A 357 -27.27 -29.85 10.40
N ASN A 358 -27.00 -28.81 9.60
CA ASN A 358 -25.81 -28.70 8.76
C ASN A 358 -25.12 -27.35 8.98
N ARG A 359 -23.88 -27.42 9.47
CA ARG A 359 -23.06 -26.23 9.76
C ARG A 359 -22.68 -25.45 8.51
N GLU A 360 -22.40 -26.13 7.40
CA GLU A 360 -22.03 -25.46 6.15
C GLU A 360 -23.19 -24.63 5.59
N GLU A 361 -24.41 -25.21 5.59
CA GLU A 361 -25.64 -24.51 5.18
C GLU A 361 -25.97 -23.34 6.11
N GLN A 362 -25.71 -23.49 7.41
CA GLN A 362 -25.94 -22.41 8.37
C GLN A 362 -25.00 -21.22 8.13
N VAL A 363 -23.72 -21.48 7.87
CA VAL A 363 -22.74 -20.42 7.53
C VAL A 363 -23.12 -19.74 6.21
N GLU A 364 -23.55 -20.49 5.20
CA GLU A 364 -24.02 -19.93 3.93
C GLU A 364 -25.24 -19.03 4.14
N LYS A 365 -26.22 -19.48 4.94
CA LYS A 365 -27.40 -18.68 5.31
C LYS A 365 -27.03 -17.39 6.05
N ILE A 366 -26.14 -17.45 7.04
CA ILE A 366 -25.67 -16.25 7.75
C ILE A 366 -24.96 -15.30 6.78
N THR A 367 -24.14 -15.83 5.87
CA THR A 367 -23.47 -15.05 4.81
C THR A 367 -24.51 -14.32 3.94
N GLU A 368 -25.56 -15.02 3.49
CA GLU A 368 -26.66 -14.42 2.71
C GLU A 368 -27.43 -13.36 3.51
N ASP A 369 -27.68 -13.59 4.79
CA ASP A 369 -28.38 -12.62 5.63
C ASP A 369 -27.56 -11.34 5.81
N ILE A 370 -26.23 -11.45 5.97
CA ILE A 370 -25.34 -10.28 6.01
C ILE A 370 -25.36 -9.53 4.67
N LEU A 371 -25.20 -10.24 3.54
CA LEU A 371 -25.25 -9.66 2.19
C LEU A 371 -26.60 -8.98 1.87
N ASN A 372 -27.69 -9.42 2.50
CA ASN A 372 -29.02 -8.83 2.34
C ASN A 372 -29.39 -7.83 3.43
N GLN A 373 -28.46 -7.46 4.33
CA GLN A 373 -28.70 -6.56 5.47
C GLN A 373 -29.83 -7.04 6.40
N LYS A 374 -30.04 -8.36 6.50
CA LYS A 374 -31.02 -9.02 7.39
C LYS A 374 -30.38 -9.47 8.69
N THR A 375 -29.53 -8.64 9.26
CA THR A 375 -28.66 -8.95 10.41
C THR A 375 -29.27 -8.63 11.77
N GLY A 376 -30.47 -8.05 11.82
CA GLY A 376 -31.09 -7.57 13.07
C GLY A 376 -31.19 -8.64 14.15
N TYR A 377 -31.53 -9.87 13.79
CA TYR A 377 -31.62 -10.98 14.74
C TYR A 377 -30.25 -11.37 15.32
N LEU A 378 -29.17 -11.25 14.54
CA LEU A 378 -27.80 -11.51 15.01
C LEU A 378 -27.35 -10.40 15.97
N LYS A 379 -27.67 -9.15 15.65
CA LYS A 379 -27.35 -8.00 16.51
C LYS A 379 -28.06 -8.10 17.85
N ASP A 380 -29.36 -8.37 17.83
CA ASP A 380 -30.17 -8.53 19.04
C ASP A 380 -29.61 -9.67 19.91
N TRP A 381 -29.30 -10.81 19.31
CA TRP A 381 -28.69 -11.95 20.01
C TRP A 381 -27.31 -11.61 20.62
N LEU A 382 -26.41 -10.95 19.87
CA LEU A 382 -25.10 -10.55 20.37
C LEU A 382 -25.19 -9.55 21.52
N VAL A 383 -26.16 -8.62 21.47
CA VAL A 383 -26.42 -7.67 22.56
C VAL A 383 -26.91 -8.42 23.79
N GLU A 384 -27.90 -9.31 23.65
CA GLU A 384 -28.42 -10.15 24.74
C GLU A 384 -27.30 -10.95 25.41
N VAL A 385 -26.47 -11.65 24.64
CA VAL A 385 -25.33 -12.41 25.16
C VAL A 385 -24.34 -11.52 25.91
N SER A 386 -24.10 -10.30 25.41
CA SER A 386 -23.19 -9.35 26.05
C SER A 386 -23.70 -8.72 27.35
N GLU A 387 -25.01 -8.81 27.61
CA GLU A 387 -25.67 -8.29 28.81
C GLU A 387 -26.00 -9.40 29.82
N GLU A 388 -26.35 -10.59 29.34
CA GLU A 388 -26.86 -11.69 30.16
C GLU A 388 -25.82 -12.77 30.51
N SER A 389 -24.72 -12.89 29.75
CA SER A 389 -23.70 -13.90 30.05
C SER A 389 -22.88 -13.53 31.28
N ASP A 390 -22.77 -14.48 32.22
CA ASP A 390 -21.87 -14.40 33.38
C ASP A 390 -20.39 -14.70 33.03
N ILE A 391 -20.10 -15.03 31.77
CA ILE A 391 -18.76 -15.40 31.29
C ILE A 391 -18.15 -14.21 30.55
N ASP A 392 -17.11 -13.61 31.13
CA ASP A 392 -16.40 -12.45 30.55
C ASP A 392 -15.92 -12.69 29.11
N SER A 393 -15.50 -13.92 28.79
CA SER A 393 -15.06 -14.31 27.44
C SER A 393 -16.19 -14.20 26.40
N ASP A 394 -17.41 -14.58 26.77
CA ASP A 394 -18.57 -14.53 25.87
C ASP A 394 -18.98 -13.08 25.64
N VAL A 395 -18.96 -12.26 26.70
CA VAL A 395 -19.25 -10.82 26.62
C VAL A 395 -18.26 -10.11 25.68
N ILE A 396 -16.96 -10.42 25.81
CA ILE A 396 -15.91 -9.85 24.95
C ILE A 396 -16.11 -10.29 23.49
N THR A 397 -16.37 -11.58 23.26
CA THR A 397 -16.54 -12.14 21.92
C THR A 397 -17.79 -11.58 21.24
N ALA A 398 -18.91 -11.49 21.96
CA ALA A 398 -20.17 -10.95 21.45
C ALA A 398 -20.02 -9.48 21.02
N ARG A 399 -19.37 -8.64 21.83
CA ARG A 399 -19.10 -7.23 21.49
C ARG A 399 -18.17 -7.09 20.29
N SER A 400 -17.15 -7.95 20.19
CA SER A 400 -16.24 -8.00 19.04
C SER A 400 -16.98 -8.36 17.75
N LEU A 401 -17.78 -9.43 17.78
CA LEU A 401 -18.59 -9.87 16.63
C LEU A 401 -19.64 -8.83 16.23
N LEU A 402 -20.25 -8.13 17.20
CA LEU A 402 -21.19 -7.06 16.92
C LEU A 402 -20.51 -5.91 16.18
N SER A 403 -19.34 -5.46 16.64
CA SER A 403 -18.58 -4.42 15.96
C SER A 403 -18.16 -4.85 14.54
N ARG A 404 -17.70 -6.09 14.37
CA ARG A 404 -17.36 -6.64 13.05
C ARG A 404 -18.56 -6.70 12.10
N LEU A 405 -19.75 -7.03 12.62
CA LEU A 405 -21.00 -7.05 11.87
C LEU A 405 -21.45 -5.66 11.45
N GLU A 406 -21.34 -4.66 12.34
CA GLU A 406 -21.63 -3.26 12.00
C GLU A 406 -20.65 -2.72 10.95
N ASN A 407 -19.36 -3.03 11.07
CA ASN A 407 -18.36 -2.65 10.06
C ASN A 407 -18.62 -3.33 8.71
N ALA A 408 -19.00 -4.61 8.71
CA ALA A 408 -19.30 -5.35 7.49
C ALA A 408 -20.44 -4.69 6.68
N GLU A 409 -21.45 -4.13 7.33
CA GLU A 409 -22.56 -3.44 6.66
C GLU A 409 -22.15 -2.14 5.94
N THR A 410 -20.95 -1.62 6.23
CA THR A 410 -20.39 -0.43 5.57
C THR A 410 -19.49 -0.77 4.37
N LEU A 411 -19.29 -2.06 4.08
CA LEU A 411 -18.41 -2.51 2.99
C LEU A 411 -18.86 -2.02 1.62
N SER A 412 -17.89 -1.91 0.70
CA SER A 412 -18.12 -1.37 -0.65
C SER A 412 -19.03 -2.24 -1.50
N ILE A 413 -19.16 -3.53 -1.17
CA ILE A 413 -20.12 -4.42 -1.82
C ILE A 413 -21.58 -3.95 -1.70
N PHE A 414 -21.91 -3.18 -0.65
CA PHE A 414 -23.27 -2.66 -0.40
C PHE A 414 -23.55 -1.31 -1.08
N THR A 415 -22.51 -0.53 -1.44
CA THR A 415 -22.67 0.77 -2.12
C THR A 415 -22.80 0.65 -3.64
N ARG A 416 -22.90 -0.58 -4.15
CA ARG A 416 -23.15 -0.85 -5.57
C ARG A 416 -24.48 -0.20 -6.00
N GLN A 417 -24.40 0.87 -6.78
CA GLN A 417 -25.53 1.25 -7.63
C GLN A 417 -25.86 0.03 -8.53
N PRO A 418 -27.14 -0.26 -8.82
CA PRO A 418 -27.50 -1.34 -9.71
C PRO A 418 -27.16 -0.92 -11.15
N GLU A 419 -25.90 -1.02 -11.53
CA GLU A 419 -25.42 -0.92 -12.92
C GLU A 419 -23.96 -1.40 -12.99
N GLN A 420 -23.83 -2.73 -13.00
CA GLN A 420 -23.01 -3.45 -13.95
C GLN A 420 -23.78 -4.75 -14.17
N GLU A 421 -24.57 -4.79 -15.24
CA GLU A 421 -24.81 -6.07 -15.88
C GLU A 421 -23.44 -6.77 -15.96
N GLN A 422 -23.38 -8.04 -15.57
CA GLN A 422 -22.29 -8.93 -15.97
C GLN A 422 -21.90 -8.53 -17.40
N PRO A 423 -20.61 -8.35 -17.75
CA PRO A 423 -20.26 -8.07 -19.14
C PRO A 423 -21.03 -9.06 -19.99
N GLU A 424 -21.91 -8.56 -20.89
CA GLU A 424 -22.71 -9.45 -21.74
C GLU A 424 -21.74 -10.47 -22.30
N ALA A 425 -22.00 -11.77 -22.10
CA ALA A 425 -21.08 -12.81 -22.49
C ALA A 425 -20.55 -12.50 -23.91
N THR A 426 -19.23 -12.47 -24.08
CA THR A 426 -18.62 -12.20 -25.38
C THR A 426 -17.93 -13.45 -25.88
N ILE A 427 -17.85 -13.61 -27.19
CA ILE A 427 -17.15 -14.73 -27.83
C ILE A 427 -16.17 -14.15 -28.85
N THR A 428 -14.91 -14.56 -28.77
CA THR A 428 -13.87 -14.19 -29.74
C THR A 428 -13.39 -15.44 -30.47
N PHE A 429 -12.75 -15.28 -31.63
CA PHE A 429 -12.27 -16.37 -32.45
C PHE A 429 -10.78 -16.30 -32.70
N TYR A 430 -10.17 -17.45 -32.94
CA TYR A 430 -8.78 -17.57 -33.39
C TYR A 430 -8.67 -18.50 -34.59
N VAL A 431 -7.59 -18.33 -35.36
CA VAL A 431 -7.23 -19.14 -36.53
C VAL A 431 -5.83 -19.69 -36.32
N ALA A 432 -5.68 -21.00 -36.50
CA ALA A 432 -4.37 -21.65 -36.44
C ALA A 432 -4.12 -22.46 -37.71
N GLU A 433 -2.88 -22.41 -38.20
CA GLU A 433 -2.37 -23.29 -39.26
C GLU A 433 -2.29 -24.76 -38.80
N CYS A 434 -2.18 -24.98 -37.48
CA CYS A 434 -2.13 -26.28 -36.84
C CYS A 434 -2.93 -26.27 -35.53
N MET A 435 -4.12 -26.88 -35.49
CA MET A 435 -4.95 -26.94 -34.26
C MET A 435 -4.34 -27.85 -33.18
N GLU A 436 -3.53 -28.84 -33.58
CA GLU A 436 -2.86 -29.74 -32.63
C GLU A 436 -1.67 -29.07 -31.92
N PHE A 437 -0.99 -28.14 -32.60
CA PHE A 437 0.12 -27.36 -32.06
C PHE A 437 0.05 -25.91 -32.58
N PRO A 438 -0.80 -25.04 -31.99
CA PRO A 438 -1.02 -23.67 -32.47
C PRO A 438 0.26 -22.81 -32.55
N VAL A 439 1.28 -23.16 -31.77
CA VAL A 439 2.59 -22.50 -31.72
C VAL A 439 3.49 -22.84 -32.93
N MET A 440 3.14 -23.87 -33.72
CA MET A 440 3.95 -24.33 -34.87
C MET A 440 3.36 -23.90 -36.23
N GLY A 441 3.04 -22.62 -36.38
CA GLY A 441 2.55 -22.06 -37.64
C GLY A 441 2.02 -20.63 -37.51
N GLU A 442 1.30 -20.18 -38.52
CA GLU A 442 0.57 -18.91 -38.48
C GLU A 442 -0.64 -18.99 -37.52
N TYR A 443 -0.73 -18.03 -36.61
CA TYR A 443 -1.74 -17.98 -35.55
C TYR A 443 -2.25 -16.54 -35.37
N HIS A 444 -3.57 -16.37 -35.31
CA HIS A 444 -4.24 -15.07 -35.13
C HIS A 444 -5.40 -15.23 -34.15
N ASN A 445 -5.55 -14.33 -33.17
CA ASN A 445 -6.61 -14.37 -32.14
C ASN A 445 -7.33 -13.02 -31.99
N ASN A 446 -8.31 -12.95 -31.08
CA ASN A 446 -9.20 -11.81 -30.86
C ASN A 446 -9.95 -11.34 -32.13
N LEU A 447 -10.41 -12.30 -32.93
CA LEU A 447 -11.10 -12.05 -34.21
C LEU A 447 -12.61 -12.15 -34.06
N THR A 448 -13.34 -11.48 -34.95
CA THR A 448 -14.72 -11.84 -35.26
C THR A 448 -14.78 -13.12 -36.10
N LEU A 449 -15.93 -13.80 -36.15
CA LEU A 449 -16.08 -15.02 -36.95
C LEU A 449 -15.80 -14.77 -38.43
N GLU A 450 -16.24 -13.62 -38.96
CA GLU A 450 -16.01 -13.21 -40.35
C GLU A 450 -14.52 -12.97 -40.65
N GLU A 451 -13.79 -12.34 -39.72
CA GLU A 451 -12.35 -12.13 -39.85
C GLU A 451 -11.58 -13.45 -39.76
N ALA A 452 -11.98 -14.33 -38.85
CA ALA A 452 -11.42 -15.68 -38.73
C ALA A 452 -11.59 -16.49 -40.01
N ILE A 453 -12.78 -16.47 -40.61
CA ILE A 453 -13.05 -17.11 -41.91
C ILE A 453 -12.13 -16.56 -43.01
N LYS A 454 -11.99 -15.24 -43.09
CA LYS A 454 -11.16 -14.59 -44.11
C LYS A 454 -9.69 -14.96 -43.99
N ILE A 455 -9.16 -14.99 -42.78
CA ILE A 455 -7.78 -15.40 -42.52
C ILE A 455 -7.61 -16.89 -42.86
N TYR A 456 -8.55 -17.74 -42.42
CA TYR A 456 -8.56 -19.18 -42.72
C TYR A 456 -8.56 -19.51 -44.23
N GLU A 457 -9.27 -18.71 -45.05
CA GLU A 457 -9.25 -18.83 -46.52
C GLU A 457 -7.93 -18.36 -47.15
N SER A 458 -7.23 -17.42 -46.52
CA SER A 458 -5.96 -16.88 -47.03
C SER A 458 -4.77 -17.81 -46.82
N ILE A 459 -4.90 -18.81 -45.93
CA ILE A 459 -3.86 -19.80 -45.65
C ILE A 459 -3.69 -20.74 -46.87
N PRO A 460 -2.51 -20.78 -47.52
CA PRO A 460 -2.27 -21.57 -48.73
C PRO A 460 -2.49 -23.08 -48.51
N ALA A 461 -3.16 -23.74 -49.46
CA ALA A 461 -3.44 -25.18 -49.41
C ALA A 461 -2.17 -26.06 -49.38
N ASP A 462 -1.04 -25.53 -49.83
CA ASP A 462 0.22 -26.26 -49.97
C ASP A 462 0.94 -26.48 -48.61
N ARG A 463 0.44 -25.85 -47.53
CA ARG A 463 1.02 -25.90 -46.17
C ARG A 463 0.24 -26.80 -45.18
N LEU A 464 -0.69 -27.63 -45.68
CA LEU A 464 -1.66 -28.44 -44.92
C LEU A 464 -1.07 -29.64 -44.13
N HIS A 465 -0.03 -29.45 -43.31
CA HIS A 465 0.51 -30.52 -42.46
C HIS A 465 0.04 -30.48 -41.00
N GLY A 466 -0.69 -29.44 -40.57
CA GLY A 466 -1.04 -29.23 -39.16
C GLY A 466 -2.53 -29.39 -38.77
N GLY A 467 -3.44 -29.58 -39.73
CA GLY A 467 -4.88 -29.49 -39.43
C GLY A 467 -5.28 -28.07 -39.08
N LYS A 468 -5.43 -27.25 -40.12
CA LYS A 468 -5.86 -25.86 -39.97
C LYS A 468 -7.30 -25.79 -39.48
N GLY A 469 -7.57 -24.81 -38.64
CA GLY A 469 -8.88 -24.66 -38.04
C GLY A 469 -9.15 -23.27 -37.48
N ILE A 470 -10.38 -23.13 -37.01
CA ILE A 470 -10.87 -21.96 -36.30
C ILE A 470 -11.31 -22.46 -34.93
N GLY A 471 -10.98 -21.72 -33.87
CA GLY A 471 -11.53 -21.94 -32.55
C GLY A 471 -12.17 -20.68 -31.97
N PHE A 472 -12.77 -20.81 -30.81
CA PHE A 472 -13.43 -19.74 -30.07
C PHE A 472 -12.94 -19.68 -28.62
N ASP A 473 -13.06 -18.51 -28.01
CA ASP A 473 -12.87 -18.29 -26.58
C ASP A 473 -14.13 -17.60 -26.04
N LEU A 474 -14.80 -18.24 -25.09
CA LEU A 474 -16.03 -17.75 -24.48
C LEU A 474 -15.72 -17.01 -23.18
N GLN A 475 -16.05 -15.72 -23.14
CA GLN A 475 -15.81 -14.83 -22.02
C GLN A 475 -17.15 -14.49 -21.38
N ASP A 476 -17.66 -15.40 -20.56
CA ASP A 476 -18.95 -15.28 -19.86
C ASP A 476 -18.82 -15.26 -18.32
N GLY A 477 -17.58 -15.20 -17.81
CA GLY A 477 -17.27 -15.11 -16.40
C GLY A 477 -17.09 -16.47 -15.69
N ASP A 478 -17.25 -17.59 -16.40
CA ASP A 478 -16.97 -18.92 -15.87
C ASP A 478 -15.47 -19.24 -15.87
N LYS A 479 -14.91 -19.57 -14.70
CA LYS A 479 -13.47 -19.84 -14.55
C LYS A 479 -13.10 -21.27 -14.97
N ASP A 480 -14.04 -22.21 -14.90
CA ASP A 480 -13.81 -23.63 -15.19
C ASP A 480 -13.76 -23.91 -16.71
N TYR A 481 -14.38 -23.05 -17.50
CA TYR A 481 -14.41 -23.12 -18.97
C TYR A 481 -13.71 -21.94 -19.66
N SER A 482 -12.79 -21.28 -18.95
CA SER A 482 -11.98 -20.20 -19.51
C SER A 482 -10.89 -20.73 -20.46
N GLY A 483 -10.80 -20.16 -21.66
CA GLY A 483 -9.74 -20.44 -22.64
C GLY A 483 -10.24 -20.90 -24.02
N GLU A 484 -9.27 -21.08 -24.92
CA GLU A 484 -9.50 -21.40 -26.32
C GLU A 484 -10.00 -22.84 -26.54
N TYR A 485 -11.11 -22.97 -27.28
CA TYR A 485 -11.70 -24.24 -27.67
C TYR A 485 -11.82 -24.35 -29.20
N GLU A 486 -11.68 -25.56 -29.74
CA GLU A 486 -11.76 -25.81 -31.18
C GLU A 486 -13.21 -25.75 -31.69
N LEU A 487 -13.47 -24.93 -32.71
CA LEU A 487 -14.78 -24.85 -33.37
C LEU A 487 -14.82 -25.78 -34.59
N MET A 488 -13.78 -25.72 -35.42
CA MET A 488 -13.71 -26.38 -36.71
C MET A 488 -12.27 -26.69 -37.08
N CYS A 489 -12.07 -27.89 -37.64
CA CYS A 489 -10.82 -28.29 -38.26
C CYS A 489 -11.13 -29.07 -39.55
N TRP A 490 -10.28 -28.93 -40.56
CA TRP A 490 -10.44 -29.58 -41.86
C TRP A 490 -11.82 -29.34 -42.53
N ASP A 491 -12.34 -28.11 -42.49
CA ASP A 491 -13.66 -27.76 -43.03
C ASP A 491 -14.81 -28.59 -42.40
N ARG A 492 -14.65 -29.06 -41.14
CA ARG A 492 -15.69 -29.76 -40.36
C ARG A 492 -15.83 -29.17 -38.96
N VAL A 493 -17.04 -28.73 -38.63
CA VAL A 493 -17.38 -28.25 -37.28
C VAL A 493 -17.52 -29.44 -36.35
N ASP A 494 -16.89 -29.40 -35.18
CA ASP A 494 -16.99 -30.46 -34.18
C ASP A 494 -18.14 -30.23 -33.19
N ARG A 495 -19.36 -30.16 -33.74
CA ARG A 495 -20.58 -29.94 -32.94
C ARG A 495 -20.76 -31.01 -31.86
N GLU A 496 -20.44 -32.27 -32.17
CA GLU A 496 -20.66 -33.38 -31.24
C GLU A 496 -19.78 -33.26 -29.99
N LEU A 497 -18.50 -32.88 -30.12
CA LEU A 497 -17.63 -32.65 -28.97
C LEU A 497 -18.05 -31.41 -28.16
N ILE A 498 -18.41 -30.31 -28.83
CA ILE A 498 -18.82 -29.07 -28.15
C ILE A 498 -20.12 -29.29 -27.36
N ASP A 499 -21.10 -29.99 -27.93
CA ASP A 499 -22.40 -30.27 -27.27
C ASP A 499 -22.31 -31.29 -26.13
N MET A 500 -21.18 -32.01 -25.98
CA MET A 500 -20.94 -32.85 -24.79
C MET A 500 -20.58 -32.04 -23.56
N ILE A 501 -20.18 -30.77 -23.72
CA ILE A 501 -19.89 -29.85 -22.62
C ILE A 501 -21.18 -29.06 -22.33
N PRO A 502 -21.87 -29.30 -21.19
CA PRO A 502 -23.16 -28.66 -20.90
C PRO A 502 -23.11 -27.14 -20.99
N HIS A 503 -22.00 -26.55 -20.52
CA HIS A 503 -21.76 -25.11 -20.53
C HIS A 503 -21.77 -24.51 -21.96
N TYR A 504 -21.05 -25.11 -22.92
CA TYR A 504 -21.05 -24.67 -24.32
C TYR A 504 -22.34 -25.01 -25.07
N LYS A 505 -22.99 -26.11 -24.70
CA LYS A 505 -24.29 -26.49 -25.26
C LYS A 505 -25.38 -25.47 -24.95
N GLU A 506 -25.36 -24.94 -23.73
CA GLU A 506 -26.37 -24.00 -23.22
C GLU A 506 -26.07 -22.54 -23.61
N SER A 507 -24.83 -22.24 -24.04
CA SER A 507 -24.42 -20.90 -24.47
C SER A 507 -25.03 -20.49 -25.84
N PRO A 508 -25.85 -19.42 -25.90
CA PRO A 508 -26.42 -18.94 -27.16
C PRO A 508 -25.36 -18.47 -28.18
N LEU A 509 -24.23 -17.97 -27.70
CA LEU A 509 -23.14 -17.44 -28.53
C LEU A 509 -22.37 -18.56 -29.22
N VAL A 510 -22.05 -19.63 -28.48
CA VAL A 510 -21.38 -20.81 -29.03
C VAL A 510 -22.29 -21.51 -30.03
N GLN A 511 -23.58 -21.68 -29.70
CA GLN A 511 -24.54 -22.28 -30.63
C GLN A 511 -24.75 -21.42 -31.88
N LYS A 512 -24.73 -20.09 -31.75
CA LYS A 512 -24.73 -19.18 -32.90
C LYS A 512 -23.48 -19.37 -33.76
N ALA A 513 -22.29 -19.44 -33.15
CA ALA A 513 -21.03 -19.64 -33.86
C ALA A 513 -20.99 -20.97 -34.64
N ILE A 514 -21.47 -22.06 -34.04
CA ILE A 514 -21.62 -23.37 -34.69
C ILE A 514 -22.53 -23.24 -35.93
N ASN A 515 -23.72 -22.65 -35.77
CA ASN A 515 -24.69 -22.52 -36.86
C ASN A 515 -24.17 -21.62 -38.00
N ASP A 516 -23.53 -20.49 -37.66
CA ASP A 516 -22.97 -19.56 -38.64
C ASP A 516 -21.82 -20.21 -39.42
N MET A 517 -20.96 -20.99 -38.75
CA MET A 517 -19.88 -21.73 -39.38
C MET A 517 -20.39 -22.90 -40.25
N GLU A 518 -21.37 -23.68 -39.79
CA GLU A 518 -22.01 -24.73 -40.58
C GLU A 518 -22.69 -24.15 -41.83
N LYS A 519 -23.35 -23.00 -41.70
CA LYS A 519 -23.95 -22.29 -42.84
C LYS A 519 -22.89 -21.87 -43.85
N TYR A 520 -21.79 -21.27 -43.40
CA TYR A 520 -20.66 -20.91 -44.27
C TYR A 520 -20.10 -22.15 -45.00
N LEU A 521 -19.88 -23.25 -44.30
CA LEU A 521 -19.39 -24.49 -44.92
C LEU A 521 -20.39 -25.05 -45.92
N ASN A 522 -21.69 -25.04 -45.63
CA ASN A 522 -22.72 -25.51 -46.56
C ASN A 522 -22.79 -24.64 -47.82
N GLU A 523 -22.66 -23.31 -47.68
CA GLU A 523 -22.59 -22.39 -48.82
C GLU A 523 -21.30 -22.58 -49.64
N LYS A 524 -20.17 -22.86 -48.99
CA LYS A 524 -18.89 -23.18 -49.63
C LYS A 524 -18.97 -24.50 -50.41
N HIS A 525 -19.47 -25.57 -49.80
CA HIS A 525 -19.63 -26.87 -50.47
C HIS A 525 -20.69 -26.84 -51.59
N GLY A 526 -21.76 -26.03 -51.44
CA GLY A 526 -22.75 -25.80 -52.49
C GLY A 526 -22.18 -25.09 -53.73
N LYS A 527 -21.30 -24.10 -53.52
CA LYS A 527 -20.58 -23.41 -54.61
C LYS A 527 -19.55 -24.32 -55.30
N VAL A 528 -18.92 -25.24 -54.56
CA VAL A 528 -17.99 -26.23 -55.13
C VAL A 528 -18.74 -27.27 -55.98
N GLN A 529 -19.95 -27.69 -55.60
CA GLN A 529 -20.76 -28.61 -56.43
C GLN A 529 -21.29 -27.97 -57.73
N GLU A 530 -21.66 -26.69 -57.72
CA GLU A 530 -22.01 -25.95 -58.96
C GLU A 530 -20.77 -25.70 -59.86
N ALA A 531 -19.58 -25.50 -59.27
CA ALA A 531 -18.32 -25.34 -59.97
C ALA A 531 -17.76 -26.68 -60.52
N GLU A 532 -17.94 -27.80 -59.82
CA GLU A 532 -17.51 -29.13 -60.26
C GLU A 532 -18.42 -29.71 -61.35
N GLN A 533 -19.75 -29.47 -61.26
CA GLN A 533 -20.69 -29.85 -62.34
C GLN A 533 -20.50 -29.05 -63.64
N THR A 534 -19.88 -27.87 -63.57
CA THR A 534 -19.52 -27.08 -64.76
C THR A 534 -18.14 -27.43 -65.34
N VAL A 535 -17.30 -28.18 -64.62
CA VAL A 535 -15.93 -28.55 -65.03
C VAL A 535 -15.83 -30.00 -65.54
N GLU A 536 -16.74 -30.92 -65.19
CA GLU A 536 -16.75 -32.30 -65.72
C GLU A 536 -17.03 -32.45 -67.23
N VAL A 537 -17.31 -31.37 -67.97
CA VAL A 537 -17.52 -31.43 -69.43
C VAL A 537 -16.25 -31.20 -70.27
N LYS A 538 -15.08 -30.85 -69.69
CA LYS A 538 -13.87 -30.67 -70.51
C LYS A 538 -12.58 -31.22 -69.89
N GLN A 539 -12.06 -32.22 -70.60
CA GLN A 539 -10.65 -32.64 -70.74
C GLN A 539 -10.09 -33.71 -69.79
N GLU A 540 -10.43 -34.95 -70.16
CA GLU A 540 -9.51 -36.02 -70.56
C GLU A 540 -8.02 -35.67 -70.82
N VAL A 541 -7.15 -36.46 -70.15
CA VAL A 541 -5.86 -37.08 -70.58
C VAL A 541 -4.55 -36.26 -70.57
N SER A 542 -3.62 -36.54 -69.63
CA SER A 542 -2.39 -37.40 -69.77
C SER A 542 -1.22 -37.09 -68.79
N GLU A 543 -0.79 -38.18 -68.15
CA GLU A 543 0.49 -38.61 -67.53
C GLU A 543 1.79 -37.73 -67.53
N ALA A 544 2.31 -37.45 -66.31
CA ALA A 544 3.67 -37.71 -65.74
C ALA A 544 5.01 -37.45 -66.52
N PRO A 545 6.22 -37.32 -65.86
CA PRO A 545 6.54 -36.83 -64.50
C PRO A 545 7.94 -36.08 -64.33
N VAL A 546 8.18 -35.52 -63.13
CA VAL A 546 9.46 -35.22 -62.39
C VAL A 546 10.54 -34.29 -63.03
N LYS A 547 10.94 -33.21 -62.31
CA LYS A 547 12.27 -33.07 -61.65
C LYS A 547 12.53 -31.76 -60.90
N LYS A 548 13.19 -31.95 -59.74
CA LYS A 548 13.78 -31.02 -58.78
C LYS A 548 14.73 -30.01 -59.44
N GLU A 549 14.82 -28.81 -58.89
CA GLU A 549 16.10 -28.29 -58.36
C GLU A 549 15.91 -27.08 -57.44
N SER A 550 16.71 -27.10 -56.38
CA SER A 550 16.90 -26.12 -55.32
C SER A 550 17.83 -25.00 -55.78
N VAL A 551 17.52 -23.73 -55.51
CA VAL A 551 18.56 -22.70 -55.26
C VAL A 551 18.07 -21.69 -54.22
N SER A 552 18.97 -21.47 -53.27
CA SER A 552 19.03 -20.55 -52.14
C SER A 552 18.94 -19.06 -52.52
N VAL A 553 18.36 -18.26 -51.62
CA VAL A 553 18.35 -16.79 -51.67
C VAL A 553 19.06 -16.23 -50.44
N GLU A 554 20.11 -15.44 -50.68
CA GLU A 554 20.67 -14.48 -49.72
C GLU A 554 19.97 -13.11 -49.85
N PRO A 555 20.06 -12.25 -48.81
CA PRO A 555 19.00 -11.32 -48.42
C PRO A 555 19.17 -9.94 -49.05
N ASN A 556 18.10 -9.13 -49.06
CA ASN A 556 18.21 -7.71 -49.35
C ASN A 556 17.61 -6.83 -48.25
N GLN A 557 18.38 -5.79 -47.94
CA GLN A 557 18.32 -4.91 -46.77
C GLN A 557 17.19 -3.88 -46.82
N THR A 558 16.54 -3.73 -45.67
CA THR A 558 16.25 -2.51 -44.89
C THR A 558 16.43 -1.13 -45.54
N GLN A 559 15.38 -0.31 -45.43
CA GLN A 559 15.50 1.16 -45.35
C GLN A 559 15.28 1.62 -43.91
N LYS A 560 16.27 2.35 -43.39
CA LYS A 560 16.32 3.00 -42.08
C LYS A 560 15.51 4.30 -42.04
N LYS A 561 14.92 4.61 -40.87
CA LYS A 561 14.87 5.96 -40.31
C LYS A 561 15.48 5.92 -38.90
N GLU A 562 16.42 6.82 -38.62
CA GLU A 562 17.17 6.92 -37.36
C GLU A 562 16.37 7.61 -36.24
N PRO A 563 16.63 7.26 -34.96
CA PRO A 563 16.12 7.98 -33.79
C PRO A 563 17.11 9.04 -33.29
N VAL A 564 16.56 10.03 -32.57
CA VAL A 564 17.29 11.11 -31.88
C VAL A 564 18.03 10.57 -30.65
N LYS A 565 19.30 10.95 -30.49
CA LYS A 565 20.17 10.61 -29.36
C LYS A 565 19.92 11.53 -28.15
N GLY A 566 19.62 10.93 -27.00
CA GLY A 566 19.69 11.56 -25.68
C GLY A 566 19.76 10.49 -24.58
N GLU A 567 20.90 10.43 -23.87
CA GLU A 567 21.11 10.02 -22.46
C GLU A 567 20.41 8.78 -21.84
N LYS A 568 20.00 7.75 -22.60
CA LYS A 568 19.49 6.49 -22.00
C LYS A 568 20.51 5.70 -21.15
N GLY A 569 21.81 5.96 -21.27
CA GLY A 569 22.87 5.17 -20.62
C GLY A 569 23.15 5.50 -19.15
N GLU A 570 22.89 6.74 -18.71
CA GLU A 570 23.13 7.17 -17.31
C GLU A 570 21.93 6.87 -16.42
N LEU A 571 20.70 7.02 -16.94
CA LEU A 571 19.46 6.62 -16.28
C LEU A 571 19.42 5.11 -15.96
N LYS A 572 19.84 4.25 -16.90
CA LYS A 572 19.92 2.78 -16.69
C LYS A 572 20.89 2.38 -15.56
N LYS A 573 22.01 3.09 -15.40
CA LYS A 573 22.93 2.87 -14.27
C LYS A 573 22.31 3.32 -12.94
N SER A 574 21.58 4.43 -12.95
CA SER A 574 20.88 4.97 -11.78
C SER A 574 19.80 3.99 -11.28
N VAL A 575 18.97 3.44 -12.17
CA VAL A 575 17.88 2.49 -11.80
C VAL A 575 18.43 1.18 -11.22
N LEU A 576 19.45 0.58 -11.84
CA LEU A 576 20.10 -0.64 -11.32
C LEU A 576 20.83 -0.40 -9.99
N GLN A 577 21.34 0.81 -9.77
CA GLN A 577 21.95 1.20 -8.50
C GLN A 577 20.88 1.41 -7.42
N SER A 578 19.76 2.06 -7.73
CA SER A 578 18.60 2.19 -6.84
C SER A 578 17.97 0.83 -6.50
N LEU A 579 17.92 -0.12 -7.44
CA LEU A 579 17.48 -1.50 -7.18
C LEU A 579 18.43 -2.21 -6.20
N LYS A 580 19.75 -2.04 -6.37
CA LYS A 580 20.73 -2.61 -5.43
C LYS A 580 20.65 -1.97 -4.05
N GLU A 581 20.44 -0.66 -3.97
CA GLU A 581 20.26 0.07 -2.72
C GLU A 581 18.95 -0.33 -2.02
N PHE A 582 17.85 -0.48 -2.77
CA PHE A 582 16.58 -0.99 -2.25
C PHE A 582 16.70 -2.43 -1.77
N GLN A 583 17.29 -3.33 -2.56
CA GLN A 583 17.53 -4.72 -2.16
C GLN A 583 18.49 -4.81 -0.96
N ALA A 584 19.46 -3.91 -0.84
CA ALA A 584 20.35 -3.83 0.31
C ALA A 584 19.59 -3.38 1.58
N ARG A 585 18.70 -2.39 1.47
CA ARG A 585 17.83 -1.95 2.58
C ARG A 585 16.83 -3.02 2.99
N ALA A 586 16.16 -3.66 2.03
CA ALA A 586 15.23 -4.75 2.30
C ALA A 586 15.91 -5.96 2.96
N LYS A 587 17.14 -6.31 2.53
CA LYS A 587 17.96 -7.35 3.16
C LYS A 587 18.49 -6.94 4.54
N ALA A 588 18.83 -5.66 4.74
CA ALA A 588 19.23 -5.15 6.05
C ALA A 588 18.06 -5.23 7.04
N GLN A 589 16.85 -4.88 6.60
CA GLN A 589 15.62 -5.03 7.40
C GLN A 589 15.31 -6.50 7.70
N GLU A 590 15.49 -7.41 6.73
CA GLU A 590 15.33 -8.86 6.95
C GLU A 590 16.36 -9.41 7.96
N GLN A 591 17.60 -8.90 7.95
CA GLN A 591 18.61 -9.24 8.94
C GLN A 591 18.26 -8.70 10.33
N LYS A 592 17.77 -7.45 10.42
CA LYS A 592 17.28 -6.85 11.67
C LYS A 592 16.12 -7.66 12.27
N ASN A 593 15.11 -7.99 11.47
CA ASN A 593 13.96 -8.79 11.92
C ASN A 593 14.40 -10.19 12.42
N LYS A 594 15.37 -10.84 11.75
CA LYS A 594 15.93 -12.13 12.20
C LYS A 594 16.75 -12.03 13.50
N GLU A 595 17.36 -10.88 13.77
CA GLU A 595 18.10 -10.62 15.02
C GLU A 595 17.16 -10.28 16.18
N ALA A 596 16.08 -9.56 15.91
CA ALA A 596 14.97 -9.31 16.84
C ALA A 596 14.26 -10.62 17.25
N GLU A 597 14.02 -11.54 16.31
CA GLU A 597 13.46 -12.86 16.64
C GLU A 597 14.40 -13.72 17.50
N LYS A 598 15.72 -13.68 17.24
CA LYS A 598 16.72 -14.40 18.06
C LYS A 598 16.83 -13.85 19.49
N THR A 599 16.69 -12.54 19.66
CA THR A 599 16.69 -11.92 20.99
C THR A 599 15.37 -12.18 21.75
N LYS A 600 14.22 -12.23 21.04
CA LYS A 600 12.94 -12.71 21.62
C LYS A 600 13.01 -14.20 22.03
N ALA A 601 13.76 -15.05 21.32
CA ALA A 601 14.00 -16.45 21.69
C ALA A 601 14.91 -16.64 22.93
N HIS A 602 15.84 -15.73 23.19
CA HIS A 602 16.71 -15.79 24.38
C HIS A 602 16.09 -15.25 25.67
N LYS A 603 15.04 -14.41 25.60
CA LYS A 603 14.33 -13.92 26.81
C LYS A 603 13.29 -14.90 27.39
N LYS A 604 12.94 -15.99 26.68
CA LYS A 604 11.89 -16.94 27.12
C LYS A 604 12.41 -18.14 27.93
N GLY A 605 13.64 -18.08 28.43
CA GLY A 605 14.33 -19.22 29.03
C GLY A 605 15.22 -18.91 30.22
N ASP A 606 14.78 -18.08 31.16
CA ASP A 606 15.32 -18.08 32.52
C ASP A 606 14.16 -17.88 33.51
N VAL A 607 13.60 -19.00 33.96
CA VAL A 607 12.85 -19.09 35.23
C VAL A 607 13.79 -19.81 36.19
N GLU A 608 14.39 -19.08 37.12
CA GLU A 608 15.10 -19.67 38.27
C GLU A 608 14.08 -20.38 39.18
N LEU A 609 14.44 -21.61 39.58
CA LEU A 609 13.72 -22.50 40.49
C LEU A 609 13.88 -22.10 41.95
#